data_AF-A0A7C8MCB3-F1
#
_entry.id   AF-A0A7C8MCB3-F1
#
_cell.length_a   1.000
_cell.length_b   1.000
_cell.length_c   1.000
_cell.angle_alpha   90.00
_cell.angle_beta   90.00
_cell.angle_gamma   90.00
#
_symmetry.space_group_name_H-M   'P 1'
#
loop_
_entity.id
_entity.type
_entity.pdbx_description
1 polymer ?
#
loop_
_entity_poly.entity_id
_entity_poly.type
_entity_poly.pdbx_seq_one_letter_code
_entity_poly.pdbx_strand_id
1 'polypeptide(L)'
;MSSEPPSTTQAHWLSRLRSALRLLIIVLSGAVACMLVHTLEIYRGNTYLDLRKGELPMTWPAHTNLAPTLVLVAVASSNFLASVAIMCLSFARSFRRPIRSRDMYRIVAGSFGVILWATALVVFHLLDRASKASLGRYACTNKNVMSNGRYQYRAVCGEQGIAFYLAVGAASAELLTLATLGFSALNSTKQKAPAIRSEKKNSISFAPPGRFS
;
A
#
# COMPACT_ATOMS: atom_id res chain seq x y z
N MET A 1 41.88 4.27 10.51
CA MET A 1 40.42 4.12 10.60
C MET A 1 39.88 4.40 9.21
N SER A 2 39.75 3.36 8.39
CA SER A 2 39.56 3.46 6.94
C SER A 2 38.12 3.82 6.61
N SER A 3 37.94 4.91 5.87
CA SER A 3 36.66 5.31 5.27
C SER A 3 36.45 4.56 3.96
N GLU A 4 35.72 3.44 4.00
CA GLU A 4 35.21 2.80 2.78
C GLU A 4 34.15 3.70 2.12
N PRO A 5 34.25 3.96 0.80
CA PRO A 5 33.19 4.66 0.08
C PRO A 5 31.93 3.78 0.05
N PRO A 6 30.72 4.36 0.13
CA PRO A 6 29.49 3.58 -0.02
C PRO A 6 29.50 2.91 -1.39
N SER A 7 29.55 1.58 -1.40
CA SER A 7 29.59 0.77 -2.61
C SER A 7 28.35 1.03 -3.44
N THR A 8 28.55 1.32 -4.72
CA THR A 8 27.50 1.53 -5.75
C THR A 8 26.41 0.46 -5.72
N THR A 9 26.76 -0.76 -5.29
CA THR A 9 25.88 -1.91 -5.04
C THR A 9 24.71 -1.59 -4.09
N GLN A 10 24.92 -0.79 -3.04
CA GLN A 10 23.91 -0.49 -2.03
C GLN A 10 22.79 0.40 -2.57
N ALA A 11 23.12 1.34 -3.47
CA ALA A 11 22.15 2.24 -4.10
C ALA A 11 21.23 1.49 -5.08
N HIS A 12 21.78 0.55 -5.85
CA HIS A 12 21.01 -0.26 -6.81
C HIS A 12 20.05 -1.24 -6.11
N TRP A 13 20.49 -1.87 -5.02
CA TRP A 13 19.65 -2.80 -4.26
C TRP A 13 18.45 -2.10 -3.61
N LEU A 14 18.65 -0.93 -2.97
CA LEU A 14 17.56 -0.16 -2.36
C LEU A 14 16.52 0.30 -3.39
N SER A 15 16.96 0.66 -4.60
CA SER A 15 16.05 1.04 -5.67
C SER A 15 15.21 -0.14 -6.17
N ARG A 16 15.82 -1.31 -6.33
CA ARG A 16 15.12 -2.55 -6.73
C ARG A 16 14.13 -2.98 -5.66
N LEU A 17 14.54 -2.98 -4.40
CA LEU A 17 13.69 -3.31 -3.26
C LEU A 17 12.44 -2.43 -3.23
N ARG A 18 12.59 -1.10 -3.30
CA ARG A 18 11.44 -0.17 -3.34
C ARG A 18 10.49 -0.43 -4.51
N SER A 19 11.02 -0.75 -5.68
CA SER A 19 10.19 -1.08 -6.84
C SER A 19 9.43 -2.39 -6.61
N ALA A 20 10.08 -3.41 -6.06
CA ALA A 20 9.46 -4.69 -5.73
C ALA A 20 8.37 -4.52 -4.66
N LEU A 21 8.62 -3.76 -3.58
CA LEU A 21 7.62 -3.50 -2.55
C LEU A 21 6.41 -2.76 -3.11
N ARG A 22 6.61 -1.80 -4.01
CA ARG A 22 5.48 -1.10 -4.66
C ARG A 22 4.63 -2.02 -5.51
N LEU A 23 5.26 -2.85 -6.33
CA LEU A 23 4.54 -3.85 -7.12
C LEU A 23 3.77 -4.81 -6.21
N LEU A 24 4.40 -5.23 -5.11
CA LEU A 24 3.77 -6.09 -4.12
C LEU A 24 2.57 -5.41 -3.44
N ILE A 25 2.67 -4.14 -3.05
CA ILE A 25 1.54 -3.37 -2.49
C ILE A 25 0.41 -3.24 -3.50
N ILE A 26 0.71 -2.98 -4.78
CA ILE A 26 -0.30 -2.90 -5.85
C ILE A 26 -1.02 -4.25 -6.01
N VAL A 27 -0.28 -5.35 -6.08
CA VAL A 27 -0.84 -6.70 -6.24
C VAL A 27 -1.69 -7.07 -5.03
N LEU A 28 -1.18 -6.86 -3.81
CA LEU A 28 -1.90 -7.18 -2.58
C LEU A 28 -3.17 -6.32 -2.43
N SER A 29 -3.07 -5.01 -2.63
CA SER A 29 -4.22 -4.10 -2.51
C SER A 29 -5.28 -4.39 -3.59
N GLY A 30 -4.85 -4.68 -4.82
CA GLY A 30 -5.74 -5.08 -5.91
C GLY A 30 -6.42 -6.41 -5.63
N ALA A 31 -5.68 -7.41 -5.13
CA ALA A 31 -6.24 -8.71 -4.76
C ALA A 31 -7.28 -8.58 -3.64
N VAL A 32 -7.01 -7.78 -2.60
CA VAL A 32 -7.99 -7.48 -1.54
C VAL A 32 -9.23 -6.82 -2.12
N ALA A 33 -9.07 -5.78 -2.94
CA ALA A 33 -10.21 -5.10 -3.54
C ALA A 33 -11.07 -6.04 -4.41
N CYS A 34 -10.45 -6.84 -5.29
CA CYS A 34 -11.16 -7.79 -6.14
C CYS A 34 -11.91 -8.85 -5.33
N MET A 35 -11.25 -9.47 -4.34
CA MET A 35 -11.88 -10.50 -3.49
C MET A 35 -13.09 -9.95 -2.75
N LEU A 36 -12.96 -8.75 -2.17
CA LEU A 36 -14.05 -8.15 -1.40
C LEU A 36 -15.19 -7.63 -2.29
N VAL A 37 -14.90 -7.12 -3.50
CA VAL A 37 -15.92 -6.77 -4.49
C VAL A 37 -16.68 -8.02 -4.92
N HIS A 38 -15.99 -9.12 -5.20
CA HIS A 38 -16.62 -10.39 -5.53
C HIS A 38 -17.52 -10.89 -4.38
N THR A 39 -17.05 -10.81 -3.14
CA THR A 39 -17.88 -11.09 -1.96
C THR A 39 -19.13 -10.20 -1.89
N LEU A 40 -19.02 -8.90 -2.20
CA LEU A 40 -20.16 -7.97 -2.20
C LEU A 40 -21.14 -8.25 -3.34
N GLU A 41 -20.65 -8.68 -4.51
CA GLU A 41 -21.50 -9.12 -5.62
C GLU A 41 -22.27 -10.39 -5.27
N ILE A 42 -21.62 -11.38 -4.64
CA ILE A 42 -22.31 -12.59 -4.13
C ILE A 42 -23.39 -12.19 -3.11
N TYR A 43 -23.09 -11.26 -2.21
CA TYR A 43 -24.06 -10.76 -1.24
C TYR A 43 -25.28 -10.11 -1.93
N ARG A 44 -25.05 -9.19 -2.88
CA ARG A 44 -26.13 -8.49 -3.61
C ARG A 44 -26.94 -9.41 -4.52
N GLY A 45 -26.28 -10.31 -5.25
CA GLY A 45 -26.91 -11.24 -6.19
C GLY A 45 -27.86 -12.21 -5.49
N ASN A 46 -27.57 -12.58 -4.24
CA ASN A 46 -28.39 -13.49 -3.44
C ASN A 46 -29.34 -12.78 -2.46
N THR A 47 -29.51 -11.46 -2.58
CA THR A 47 -30.48 -10.73 -1.73
C THR A 47 -31.93 -10.97 -2.17
N TYR A 48 -32.15 -11.38 -3.42
CA TYR A 48 -33.47 -11.66 -3.98
C TYR A 48 -33.66 -13.17 -4.16
N LEU A 49 -34.56 -13.76 -3.37
CA LEU A 49 -34.93 -15.17 -3.50
C LEU A 49 -35.91 -15.33 -4.66
N ASP A 50 -35.50 -16.07 -5.69
CA ASP A 50 -36.40 -16.51 -6.74
C ASP A 50 -37.13 -17.78 -6.24
N LEU A 51 -38.19 -17.59 -5.44
CA LEU A 51 -38.98 -18.68 -4.82
C LEU A 51 -39.60 -19.65 -5.85
N ARG A 52 -39.48 -19.37 -7.14
CA ARG A 52 -40.09 -20.14 -8.23
C ARG A 52 -39.40 -21.47 -8.54
N LYS A 53 -38.18 -21.70 -8.02
CA LYS A 53 -37.36 -22.89 -8.34
C LYS A 53 -37.33 -23.97 -7.26
N GLY A 54 -38.04 -23.81 -6.14
CA GLY A 54 -38.04 -24.81 -5.06
C GLY A 54 -36.67 -25.02 -4.39
N GLU A 55 -35.74 -24.09 -4.59
CA GLU A 55 -34.40 -24.12 -4.01
C GLU A 55 -34.45 -23.77 -2.52
N LEU A 56 -33.70 -24.51 -1.70
CA LEU A 56 -33.56 -24.24 -0.27
C LEU A 56 -33.06 -22.80 -0.08
N PRO A 57 -33.81 -21.91 0.60
CA PRO A 57 -33.52 -20.49 0.60
C PRO A 57 -32.18 -20.21 1.29
N MET A 58 -31.26 -19.58 0.56
CA MET A 58 -30.13 -18.90 1.19
C MET A 58 -30.61 -17.52 1.60
N THR A 59 -30.76 -17.29 2.91
CA THR A 59 -31.13 -15.97 3.45
C THR A 59 -29.94 -15.34 4.13
N TRP A 60 -29.44 -14.25 3.56
CA TRP A 60 -28.57 -13.34 4.33
C TRP A 60 -29.41 -12.65 5.41
N PRO A 61 -28.86 -12.38 6.60
CA PRO A 61 -29.61 -11.67 7.64
C PRO A 61 -30.01 -10.27 7.14
N ALA A 62 -31.28 -9.88 7.36
CA ALA A 62 -31.84 -8.59 6.92
C ALA A 62 -31.06 -7.36 7.41
N HIS A 63 -30.29 -7.50 8.49
CA HIS A 63 -29.40 -6.48 9.04
C HIS A 63 -27.95 -6.98 9.10
N THR A 64 -27.38 -7.33 7.95
CA THR A 64 -25.96 -7.70 7.87
C THR A 64 -25.10 -6.45 7.99
N ASN A 65 -24.16 -6.43 8.94
CA ASN A 65 -23.26 -5.30 9.08
C ASN A 65 -22.13 -5.40 8.05
N LEU A 66 -22.25 -4.62 6.97
CA LEU A 66 -21.28 -4.54 5.87
C LEU A 66 -20.20 -3.48 6.09
N ALA A 67 -20.31 -2.69 7.17
CA ALA A 67 -19.34 -1.64 7.49
C ALA A 67 -17.87 -2.12 7.49
N PRO A 68 -17.49 -3.25 8.12
CA PRO A 68 -16.08 -3.67 8.12
C PRO A 68 -15.56 -4.00 6.72
N THR A 69 -16.38 -4.67 5.90
CA THR A 69 -16.03 -5.04 4.53
C THR A 69 -15.92 -3.81 3.63
N LEU A 70 -16.85 -2.85 3.75
CA LEU A 70 -16.83 -1.62 2.97
C LEU A 70 -15.62 -0.73 3.31
N VAL A 71 -15.26 -0.63 4.59
CA VAL A 71 -14.06 0.11 5.02
C VAL A 71 -12.81 -0.53 4.42
N LEU A 72 -12.69 -1.86 4.47
CA LEU A 72 -11.54 -2.57 3.89
C LEU A 72 -11.46 -2.37 2.36
N VAL A 73 -12.60 -2.43 1.65
CA VAL A 73 -12.68 -2.14 0.21
C VAL A 73 -12.25 -0.70 -0.09
N ALA A 74 -12.76 0.28 0.65
CA ALA A 74 -12.47 1.68 0.43
C ALA A 74 -10.97 1.97 0.62
N VAL A 75 -10.36 1.41 1.66
CA VAL A 75 -8.92 1.57 1.92
C VAL A 75 -8.09 0.85 0.86
N ALA A 76 -8.42 -0.40 0.53
CA ALA A 76 -7.69 -1.17 -0.48
C ALA A 76 -7.74 -0.51 -1.87
N SER A 77 -8.93 -0.06 -2.31
CA SER A 77 -9.12 0.62 -3.60
C SER A 77 -8.41 1.97 -3.66
N SER A 78 -8.50 2.78 -2.59
CA SER A 78 -7.79 4.05 -2.50
C SER A 78 -6.28 3.85 -2.58
N ASN A 79 -5.76 2.83 -1.87
CA ASN A 79 -4.34 2.53 -1.86
C ASN A 79 -3.84 1.98 -3.20
N PHE A 80 -4.64 1.14 -3.86
CA PHE A 80 -4.38 0.65 -5.20
C PHE A 80 -4.28 1.82 -6.19
N LEU A 81 -5.28 2.71 -6.21
CA LEU A 81 -5.31 3.88 -7.08
C LEU A 81 -4.12 4.82 -6.82
N ALA A 82 -3.84 5.12 -5.55
CA ALA A 82 -2.69 5.94 -5.18
C ALA A 82 -1.37 5.31 -5.64
N SER A 83 -1.19 4.01 -5.42
CA SER A 83 0.04 3.30 -5.82
C SER A 83 0.23 3.27 -7.34
N VAL A 84 -0.84 3.00 -8.09
CA VAL A 84 -0.86 3.05 -9.56
C VAL A 84 -0.54 4.47 -10.05
N ALA A 85 -1.18 5.50 -9.49
CA ALA A 85 -0.92 6.89 -9.87
C ALA A 85 0.55 7.26 -9.65
N ILE A 86 1.14 6.92 -8.50
CA ILE A 86 2.56 7.21 -8.26
C ILE A 86 3.47 6.39 -9.19
N MET A 87 3.07 5.16 -9.56
CA MET A 87 3.79 4.35 -10.54
C MET A 87 3.76 4.99 -11.94
N CYS A 88 2.59 5.39 -12.43
CA CYS A 88 2.42 6.11 -13.70
C CYS A 88 3.21 7.41 -13.73
N LEU A 89 3.15 8.21 -12.66
CA LEU A 89 3.93 9.44 -12.51
C LEU A 89 5.45 9.18 -12.50
N SER A 90 5.89 7.98 -12.08
CA SER A 90 7.30 7.61 -12.11
C SER A 90 7.80 7.23 -13.50
N PHE A 91 6.91 6.77 -14.40
CA PHE A 91 7.23 6.46 -15.80
C PHE A 91 7.12 7.67 -16.73
N ALA A 92 6.32 8.67 -16.37
CA ALA A 92 6.20 9.91 -17.14
C ALA A 92 7.55 10.65 -17.18
N ARG A 93 8.24 10.60 -18.33
CA ARG A 93 9.56 11.23 -18.60
C ARG A 93 9.61 12.75 -18.31
N SER A 94 8.47 13.40 -18.14
CA SER A 94 8.35 14.87 -18.08
C SER A 94 8.76 15.50 -16.74
N PHE A 95 8.85 14.75 -15.63
CA PHE A 95 9.18 15.33 -14.31
C PHE A 95 10.67 15.26 -13.93
N ARG A 96 11.54 15.80 -14.79
CA ARG A 96 13.01 15.83 -14.65
C ARG A 96 13.59 16.90 -13.68
N ARG A 97 12.85 17.43 -12.69
CA ARG A 97 13.39 18.41 -11.70
C ARG A 97 12.71 18.30 -10.31
N PRO A 98 13.31 18.91 -9.26
CA PRO A 98 14.33 18.37 -8.38
C PRO A 98 13.78 17.41 -7.29
N ILE A 99 14.58 16.39 -7.01
CA ILE A 99 14.30 15.14 -6.27
C ILE A 99 13.85 15.30 -4.80
N ARG A 100 13.93 16.50 -4.20
CA ARG A 100 13.75 16.69 -2.75
C ARG A 100 12.28 16.71 -2.30
N SER A 101 11.34 17.22 -3.11
CA SER A 101 9.91 17.25 -2.75
C SER A 101 9.24 15.87 -2.90
N ARG A 102 9.73 15.05 -3.83
CA ARG A 102 9.16 13.72 -4.13
C ARG A 102 9.34 12.74 -2.97
N ASP A 103 10.47 12.79 -2.28
CA ASP A 103 10.71 11.90 -1.14
C ASP A 103 9.87 12.31 0.08
N MET A 104 9.68 13.61 0.31
CA MET A 104 8.78 14.10 1.37
C MET A 104 7.34 13.69 1.10
N TYR A 105 6.84 13.87 -0.13
CA TYR A 105 5.50 13.41 -0.52
C TYR A 105 5.33 11.90 -0.32
N ARG A 106 6.35 11.09 -0.66
CA ARG A 106 6.31 9.63 -0.48
C ARG A 106 6.29 9.22 0.99
N ILE A 107 7.01 9.93 1.86
CA ILE A 107 7.01 9.68 3.30
C ILE A 107 5.64 10.02 3.89
N VAL A 108 5.09 11.18 3.55
CA VAL A 108 3.76 11.62 4.01
C VAL A 108 2.69 10.65 3.51
N ALA A 109 2.62 10.39 2.21
CA ALA A 109 1.65 9.45 1.63
C ALA A 109 1.80 8.03 2.21
N GLY A 110 3.04 7.55 2.40
CA GLY A 110 3.29 6.24 3.02
C GLY A 110 2.86 6.18 4.48
N SER A 111 3.05 7.25 5.26
CA SER A 111 2.58 7.30 6.65
C SER A 111 1.05 7.27 6.74
N PHE A 112 0.35 7.98 5.85
CA PHE A 112 -1.10 7.91 5.75
C PHE A 112 -1.58 6.50 5.36
N GLY A 113 -0.90 5.83 4.43
CA GLY A 113 -1.21 4.46 4.05
C GLY A 113 -1.13 3.49 5.23
N VAL A 114 -0.05 3.54 6.02
CA VAL A 114 0.12 2.69 7.21
C VAL A 114 -1.00 2.94 8.22
N ILE A 115 -1.35 4.20 8.48
CA ILE A 115 -2.45 4.57 9.39
C ILE A 115 -3.79 4.05 8.88
N LEU A 116 -4.06 4.19 7.58
CA LEU A 116 -5.30 3.71 6.96
C LEU A 116 -5.42 2.19 7.05
N TRP A 117 -4.34 1.44 6.75
CA TRP A 117 -4.33 -0.02 6.92
C TRP A 117 -4.51 -0.44 8.37
N ALA A 118 -3.81 0.19 9.31
CA ALA A 118 -3.94 -0.11 10.72
C ALA A 118 -5.38 0.14 11.21
N THR A 119 -5.97 1.28 10.83
CA THR A 119 -7.35 1.61 11.16
C THR A 119 -8.32 0.60 10.54
N ALA A 120 -8.15 0.26 9.27
CA ALA A 120 -8.99 -0.72 8.57
C ALA A 120 -8.93 -2.10 9.23
N LEU A 121 -7.74 -2.58 9.60
CA LEU A 121 -7.55 -3.86 10.29
C LEU A 121 -8.17 -3.87 11.68
N VAL A 122 -8.01 -2.79 12.44
CA VAL A 122 -8.60 -2.64 13.78
C VAL A 122 -10.12 -2.60 13.69
N VAL A 123 -10.67 -1.77 12.80
CA VAL A 123 -12.12 -1.69 12.57
C VAL A 123 -12.66 -3.04 12.13
N PHE A 124 -12.01 -3.71 11.17
CA PHE A 124 -12.43 -5.04 10.73
C PHE A 124 -12.44 -6.05 11.87
N HIS A 125 -11.36 -6.14 12.64
CA HIS A 125 -11.27 -7.10 13.75
C HIS A 125 -12.26 -6.78 14.90
N LEU A 126 -12.42 -5.51 15.27
CA LEU A 126 -13.33 -5.11 16.33
C LEU A 126 -14.80 -5.29 15.92
N LEU A 127 -15.18 -4.90 14.70
CA LEU A 127 -16.55 -5.04 14.22
C LEU A 127 -16.90 -6.50 13.95
N ASP A 128 -15.96 -7.31 13.45
CA ASP A 128 -16.18 -8.75 13.27
C ASP A 128 -16.38 -9.48 14.62
N ARG A 129 -15.70 -9.04 15.68
CA ARG A 129 -15.93 -9.56 17.03
C ARG A 129 -17.21 -9.05 17.67
N ALA A 130 -17.55 -7.79 17.48
CA ALA A 130 -18.70 -7.16 18.12
C ALA A 130 -20.03 -7.57 17.48
N SER A 131 -20.05 -7.79 16.15
CA SER A 131 -21.27 -8.11 15.41
C SER A 131 -21.36 -9.59 15.08
N LYS A 132 -22.25 -10.33 15.75
CA LYS A 132 -22.62 -11.70 15.33
C LYS A 132 -23.22 -11.77 13.91
N ALA A 133 -23.69 -10.63 13.41
CA ALA A 133 -24.24 -10.43 12.06
C ALA A 133 -23.25 -9.75 11.08
N SER A 134 -21.94 -9.73 11.37
CA SER A 134 -20.96 -9.35 10.33
C SER A 134 -21.00 -10.38 9.19
N LEU A 135 -20.82 -9.91 7.96
CA LEU A 135 -20.90 -10.76 6.77
C LEU A 135 -19.92 -11.96 6.86
N GLY A 136 -18.68 -11.69 7.26
CA GLY A 136 -17.64 -12.72 7.42
C GLY A 136 -17.95 -13.72 8.54
N ARG A 137 -18.30 -13.25 9.74
CA ARG A 137 -18.64 -14.12 10.87
C ARG A 137 -19.84 -14.99 10.57
N TYR A 138 -20.90 -14.41 10.01
CA TYR A 138 -22.12 -15.14 9.67
C TYR A 138 -21.86 -16.22 8.61
N ALA A 139 -21.11 -15.88 7.56
CA ALA A 139 -20.72 -16.84 6.51
C ALA A 139 -19.86 -17.98 7.08
N CYS A 140 -18.91 -17.67 7.95
CA CYS A 140 -18.05 -18.68 8.57
C CYS A 140 -18.79 -19.58 9.58
N THR A 141 -19.74 -19.04 10.35
CA THR A 141 -20.56 -19.83 11.28
C THR A 141 -21.51 -20.77 10.53
N ASN A 142 -22.08 -20.33 9.40
CA ASN A 142 -23.04 -21.13 8.62
C ASN A 142 -22.40 -21.93 7.46
N LYS A 143 -21.06 -21.97 7.36
CA LYS A 143 -20.32 -22.64 6.27
C LYS A 143 -20.59 -24.14 6.11
N ASN A 144 -21.16 -24.77 7.14
CA ASN A 144 -21.46 -26.20 7.20
C ASN A 144 -22.97 -26.51 7.14
N VAL A 145 -23.83 -25.48 7.09
CA VAL A 145 -25.27 -25.66 6.98
C VAL A 145 -25.59 -26.22 5.60
N MET A 146 -26.41 -27.28 5.56
CA MET A 146 -26.81 -27.95 4.32
C MET A 146 -27.94 -27.16 3.65
N SER A 147 -27.56 -26.13 2.90
CA SER A 147 -28.42 -25.27 2.08
C SER A 147 -27.76 -25.09 0.70
N ASN A 148 -28.52 -24.71 -0.33
CA ASN A 148 -27.97 -24.35 -1.65
C ASN A 148 -26.90 -23.25 -1.55
N GLY A 149 -26.97 -22.40 -0.50
CA GLY A 149 -25.96 -21.38 -0.20
C GLY A 149 -24.64 -21.89 0.40
N ARG A 150 -24.45 -23.20 0.64
CA ARG A 150 -23.25 -23.74 1.33
C ARG A 150 -21.94 -23.34 0.63
N TYR A 151 -21.93 -23.37 -0.70
CA TYR A 151 -20.76 -22.96 -1.49
C TYR A 151 -20.49 -21.47 -1.37
N GLN A 152 -21.53 -20.64 -1.37
CA GLN A 152 -21.42 -19.19 -1.25
C GLN A 152 -20.96 -18.78 0.16
N TYR A 153 -21.47 -19.40 1.23
CA TYR A 153 -20.97 -19.16 2.59
C TYR A 153 -19.50 -19.54 2.76
N ARG A 154 -19.05 -20.64 2.15
CA ARG A 154 -17.64 -21.04 2.17
C ARG A 154 -16.77 -20.09 1.37
N ALA A 155 -17.23 -19.66 0.19
CA ALA A 155 -16.53 -18.68 -0.64
C ALA A 155 -16.35 -17.37 0.13
N VAL A 156 -17.43 -16.78 0.65
CA VAL A 156 -17.37 -15.53 1.43
C VAL A 156 -16.49 -15.66 2.67
N CYS A 157 -16.59 -16.76 3.42
CA CYS A 157 -15.72 -17.00 4.58
C CYS A 157 -14.24 -17.09 4.19
N GLY A 158 -13.93 -17.81 3.11
CA GLY A 158 -12.57 -17.96 2.59
C GLY A 158 -12.02 -16.64 2.05
N GLU A 159 -12.79 -15.94 1.23
CA GLU A 159 -12.41 -14.66 0.61
C GLU A 159 -12.16 -13.57 1.64
N GLN A 160 -13.04 -13.42 2.64
CA GLN A 160 -12.85 -12.45 3.73
C GLN A 160 -11.63 -12.79 4.58
N GLY A 161 -11.40 -14.08 4.87
CA GLY A 161 -10.22 -14.53 5.62
C GLY A 161 -8.91 -14.27 4.86
N ILE A 162 -8.87 -14.63 3.57
CA ILE A 162 -7.71 -14.37 2.70
C ILE A 162 -7.47 -12.87 2.55
N ALA A 163 -8.53 -12.08 2.32
CA ALA A 163 -8.44 -10.63 2.20
C ALA A 163 -7.86 -9.98 3.46
N PHE A 164 -8.21 -10.48 4.66
CA PHE A 164 -7.61 -10.00 5.91
C PHE A 164 -6.10 -10.28 5.98
N TYR A 165 -5.64 -11.48 5.63
CA TYR A 165 -4.20 -11.79 5.63
C TYR A 165 -3.43 -11.00 4.55
N LEU A 166 -4.03 -10.81 3.38
CA LEU A 166 -3.45 -9.97 2.33
C LEU A 166 -3.37 -8.51 2.76
N ALA A 167 -4.37 -8.01 3.49
CA ALA A 167 -4.36 -6.67 4.08
C ALA A 167 -3.22 -6.49 5.11
N VAL A 168 -2.99 -7.49 5.97
CA VAL A 168 -1.82 -7.50 6.88
C VAL A 168 -0.51 -7.50 6.09
N GLY A 169 -0.44 -8.28 5.01
CA GLY A 169 0.68 -8.26 4.07
C GLY A 169 0.92 -6.88 3.46
N ALA A 170 -0.14 -6.21 3.00
CA ALA A 170 -0.06 -4.87 2.42
C ALA A 170 0.42 -3.84 3.46
N ALA A 171 -0.11 -3.88 4.68
CA ALA A 171 0.30 -3.03 5.78
C ALA A 171 1.78 -3.20 6.14
N SER A 172 2.26 -4.44 6.21
CA SER A 172 3.68 -4.73 6.49
C SER A 172 4.60 -4.28 5.36
N ALA A 173 4.19 -4.46 4.10
CA ALA A 173 4.94 -3.97 2.94
C ALA A 173 5.00 -2.43 2.90
N GLU A 174 3.93 -1.74 3.26
CA GLU A 174 3.97 -0.28 3.40
C GLU A 174 4.89 0.19 4.51
N LEU A 175 4.84 -0.47 5.67
CA LEU A 175 5.72 -0.17 6.79
C LEU A 175 7.20 -0.34 6.41
N LEU A 176 7.54 -1.45 5.73
CA LEU A 176 8.89 -1.69 5.21
C LEU A 176 9.31 -0.64 4.18
N THR A 177 8.38 -0.20 3.33
CA THR A 177 8.63 0.87 2.35
C THR A 177 8.96 2.19 3.07
N LEU A 178 8.17 2.55 4.08
CA LEU A 178 8.37 3.75 4.89
C LEU A 178 9.69 3.69 5.66
N ALA A 179 10.02 2.55 6.27
CA ALA A 179 11.28 2.33 6.98
C ALA A 179 12.48 2.48 6.02
N THR A 180 12.40 1.92 4.82
CA THR A 180 13.46 2.02 3.80
C THR A 180 13.65 3.47 3.31
N LEU A 181 12.58 4.26 3.24
CA LEU A 181 12.65 5.69 2.92
C LEU A 181 13.26 6.49 4.07
N GLY A 182 12.81 6.24 5.31
CA GLY A 182 13.32 6.90 6.51
C GLY A 182 14.83 6.65 6.71
N PHE A 183 15.27 5.39 6.58
CA PHE A 183 16.69 5.04 6.70
C PHE A 183 17.56 5.74 5.66
N SER A 184 17.07 5.84 4.41
CA SER A 184 17.80 6.54 3.36
C SER A 184 17.85 8.06 3.55
N ALA A 185 16.78 8.66 4.09
CA ALA A 185 16.77 10.08 4.44
C ALA A 185 17.79 10.37 5.56
N LEU A 186 17.81 9.55 6.62
CA LEU A 186 18.75 9.68 7.74
C LEU A 186 20.21 9.55 7.28
N ASN A 187 20.52 8.56 6.44
CA ASN A 187 21.88 8.38 5.92
C ASN A 187 22.30 9.51 4.98
N SER A 188 21.38 10.05 4.18
CA SER A 188 21.65 11.19 3.30
C SER A 188 21.94 12.48 4.08
N THR A 189 21.32 12.66 5.26
CA THR A 189 21.59 13.80 6.15
C THR A 189 22.94 13.63 6.86
N LYS A 190 23.31 12.40 7.26
CA LYS A 190 24.64 12.11 7.84
C LYS A 190 25.79 12.38 6.86
N GLN A 191 25.59 12.16 5.56
CA GLN A 191 26.60 12.45 4.52
C GLN A 191 26.67 13.93 4.10
N LYS A 192 25.70 14.78 4.50
CA LYS A 192 25.63 16.19 4.07
C LYS A 192 26.35 17.19 4.98
N ALA A 193 27.13 16.74 5.96
CA ALA A 193 27.95 17.62 6.81
C ALA A 193 29.46 17.40 6.55
N PRO A 194 30.29 18.44 6.37
CA PRO A 194 30.19 19.53 5.41
C PRO A 194 31.36 19.45 4.39
N ALA A 195 31.06 19.41 3.08
CA ALA A 195 32.05 19.77 2.07
C ALA A 195 32.00 21.30 1.84
N ILE A 196 32.53 22.08 2.78
CA ILE A 196 32.90 23.48 2.50
C ILE A 196 34.11 23.42 1.56
N ARG A 197 33.82 23.45 0.25
CA ARG A 197 34.82 23.65 -0.80
C ARG A 197 35.36 25.07 -0.68
N SER A 198 36.42 25.24 0.10
CA SER A 198 37.31 26.40 0.02
C SER A 198 38.04 26.36 -1.32
N GLU A 199 37.40 26.87 -2.38
CA GLU A 199 38.02 27.09 -3.69
C GLU A 199 37.64 28.49 -4.18
N LYS A 200 38.13 29.52 -3.49
CA LYS A 200 38.14 30.88 -4.04
C LYS A 200 39.19 31.78 -3.38
N LYS A 201 40.46 31.62 -3.76
CA LYS A 201 41.41 32.71 -4.11
C LYS A 201 42.83 32.16 -4.24
N ASN A 202 43.25 32.01 -5.49
CA ASN A 202 44.60 32.11 -6.07
C ASN A 202 44.35 31.59 -7.50
N SER A 203 44.46 32.35 -8.57
CA SER A 203 45.46 33.36 -8.92
C SER A 203 45.01 33.95 -10.25
N ILE A 204 44.81 35.26 -10.35
CA ILE A 204 44.86 35.95 -11.64
C ILE A 204 45.96 36.99 -11.51
N SER A 205 47.14 36.55 -11.97
CA SER A 205 48.24 37.40 -12.37
C SER A 205 47.75 38.32 -13.48
N PHE A 206 47.92 39.63 -13.31
CA PHE A 206 47.83 40.58 -14.40
C PHE A 206 48.93 41.64 -14.22
N ALA A 207 50.06 41.39 -14.87
CA ALA A 207 51.09 42.38 -15.14
C ALA A 207 51.58 42.16 -16.58
N PRO A 208 51.40 43.12 -17.49
CA PRO A 208 52.16 43.15 -18.72
C PRO A 208 53.32 44.16 -18.60
N PRO A 209 54.56 43.80 -18.95
CA PRO A 209 55.55 44.78 -19.36
C PRO A 209 55.43 45.00 -20.87
N GLY A 210 54.84 46.12 -21.28
CA GLY A 210 54.96 46.64 -22.64
C GLY A 210 56.33 47.28 -22.83
N ARG A 211 57.01 46.94 -23.94
CA ARG A 211 58.35 47.42 -24.31
C ARG A 211 58.29 48.02 -25.73
N PHE A 212 59.04 49.12 -25.91
CA PHE A 212 59.35 49.89 -27.13
C PHE A 212 58.22 50.79 -27.65
N SER A 213 58.43 52.07 -27.96
CA SER A 213 59.63 52.79 -28.43
C SER A 213 59.93 54.08 -27.68
#